data_AF-Q4DS30-F1
#
_entry.id   AF-Q4DS30-F1
#
_cell.length_a   1.000
_cell.length_b   1.000
_cell.length_c   1.000
_cell.angle_alpha   90.00
_cell.angle_beta   90.00
_cell.angle_gamma   90.00
#
_symmetry.space_group_name_H-M   'P 1'
#
loop_
_entity.id
_entity.type
_entity.pdbx_description
1 polymer ?
#
loop_
_entity_poly.entity_id
_entity_poly.type
_entity_poly.pdbx_seq_one_letter_code
_entity_poly.pdbx_strand_id
1 'polypeptide(L)'
;MGKLRDLWHGDSERAVNAPQPVRVAPGWNVQPEALPAKPLAPRRRKYVHVRPNNRDAVALPHPGQSYNPLHDDHQDALRVAVRKLERKKTADEKFVAMMTNGRDVPITGNFSADKTWEEEVQERPQKTQKKEKSTEKEECKKKKKKKDKKKKAKKTSVQAARRALPHRRHPKREIALKEADALDDIIVEHQQREKRREAARERCRAAKREKMQVKSFGRYHHTPLALDVAPTDKLVGSLRHLNGGYIHPLTERMKSLEERNLVPARMRHTYNKRKVLKPKGEVRVKRETFGVMPETTF
;
A
#
# COMPACT_ATOMS: atom_id res chain seq x y z
N MET A 1 68.93 23.55 46.43
CA MET A 1 69.04 22.07 46.54
C MET A 1 67.81 21.53 47.28
N GLY A 2 66.66 21.46 46.62
CA GLY A 2 65.41 20.98 47.21
C GLY A 2 64.78 19.94 46.26
N LYS A 3 64.78 18.68 46.70
CA LYS A 3 64.38 17.50 45.91
C LYS A 3 62.94 17.66 45.43
N LEU A 4 62.71 17.57 44.11
CA LEU A 4 61.35 17.43 43.57
C LEU A 4 60.74 16.13 44.12
N ARG A 5 59.54 16.26 44.68
CA ARG A 5 58.74 15.18 45.24
C ARG A 5 58.20 14.34 44.08
N ASP A 6 58.46 13.03 44.12
CA ASP A 6 57.95 12.07 43.15
C ASP A 6 56.42 12.04 43.18
N LEU A 7 55.79 12.62 42.16
CA LEU A 7 54.34 12.71 41.96
C LEU A 7 53.69 11.38 41.53
N TRP A 8 54.48 10.31 41.42
CA TRP A 8 54.07 9.09 40.72
C TRP A 8 53.96 7.85 41.60
N HIS A 9 54.41 7.90 42.86
CA HIS A 9 54.36 6.77 43.79
C HIS A 9 53.96 7.23 45.20
N GLY A 10 52.70 7.03 45.59
CA GLY A 10 52.23 7.39 46.93
C GLY A 10 50.80 6.98 47.23
N ASP A 11 50.59 5.70 47.56
CA ASP A 11 49.34 5.06 48.01
C ASP A 11 48.72 5.61 49.32
N SER A 12 49.05 6.84 49.73
CA SER A 12 48.67 7.37 51.06
C SER A 12 48.00 8.74 51.06
N GLU A 13 47.89 9.44 49.92
CA GLU A 13 47.22 10.74 49.87
C GLU A 13 45.78 10.61 49.34
N ARG A 14 44.85 10.29 50.25
CA ARG A 14 43.40 10.35 50.01
C ARG A 14 43.06 11.75 49.49
N ALA A 15 42.61 11.82 48.23
CA ALA A 15 42.22 13.07 47.58
C ALA A 15 41.25 13.86 48.45
N VAL A 16 41.69 15.05 48.88
CA VAL A 16 40.95 16.03 49.70
C VAL A 16 39.59 16.41 49.09
N ASN A 17 39.34 16.06 47.83
CA ASN A 17 38.13 16.37 47.06
C ASN A 17 37.27 15.14 46.70
N ALA A 18 37.45 13.99 47.34
CA ALA A 18 36.56 12.84 47.09
C ALA A 18 35.15 13.12 47.65
N PRO A 19 34.07 12.98 46.85
CA PRO A 19 32.72 13.23 47.31
C PRO A 19 32.35 12.26 48.44
N GLN A 20 31.96 12.81 49.59
CA GLN A 20 31.54 12.01 50.73
C GLN A 20 30.12 11.45 50.50
N PRO A 21 29.84 10.20 50.92
CA PRO A 21 28.52 9.64 50.81
C PRO A 21 27.53 10.42 51.68
N VAL A 22 26.36 10.73 51.11
CA VAL A 22 25.31 11.50 51.79
C VAL A 22 24.39 10.53 52.52
N ARG A 23 24.21 10.75 53.83
CA ARG A 23 23.32 9.94 54.66
C ARG A 23 21.86 10.35 54.42
N VAL A 24 21.09 9.48 53.77
CA VAL A 24 19.67 9.73 53.42
C VAL A 24 18.72 9.25 54.53
N ALA A 25 19.13 8.23 55.30
CA ALA A 25 18.42 7.71 56.47
C ALA A 25 19.41 7.06 57.47
N PRO A 26 19.01 6.73 58.72
CA PRO A 26 19.87 6.00 59.64
C PRO A 26 20.34 4.67 59.03
N GLY A 27 21.65 4.53 58.78
CA GLY A 27 22.22 3.33 58.14
C GLY A 27 22.26 3.35 56.61
N TRP A 28 21.74 4.39 55.95
CA TRP A 28 21.71 4.50 54.48
C TRP A 28 22.56 5.66 53.98
N ASN A 29 23.77 5.32 53.53
CA ASN A 29 24.73 6.22 52.90
C ASN A 29 24.66 6.01 51.38
N VAL A 30 24.21 7.01 50.63
CA VAL A 30 24.08 6.96 49.17
C VAL A 30 25.17 7.81 48.53
N GLN A 31 25.81 7.28 47.50
CA GLN A 31 26.80 8.04 46.72
C GLN A 31 26.10 9.24 46.06
N PRO A 32 26.69 10.45 46.08
CA PRO A 32 26.03 11.66 45.58
C PRO A 32 25.65 11.58 44.09
N GLU A 33 26.30 10.70 43.32
CA GLU A 33 25.95 10.42 41.92
C GLU A 33 24.55 9.83 41.73
N ALA A 34 23.99 9.15 42.74
CA ALA A 34 22.68 8.51 42.65
C ALA A 34 21.52 9.45 43.07
N LEU A 35 21.82 10.63 43.62
CA LEU A 35 20.79 11.59 44.01
C LEU A 35 20.44 12.51 42.82
N PRO A 36 19.14 12.78 42.56
CA PRO A 36 18.77 13.75 41.55
C PRO A 36 19.35 15.11 41.92
N ALA A 37 20.07 15.76 40.99
CA ALA A 37 20.73 17.05 41.20
C ALA A 37 19.80 18.16 41.75
N LYS A 38 18.47 17.99 41.63
CA LYS A 38 17.43 18.84 42.24
C LYS A 38 16.31 17.95 42.80
N PRO A 39 16.24 17.71 44.12
CA PRO A 39 15.24 16.80 44.71
C PRO A 39 13.79 17.30 44.55
N LEU A 40 13.58 18.61 44.31
CA LEU A 40 12.27 19.25 44.17
C LEU A 40 11.80 19.47 42.72
N ALA A 41 12.58 19.07 41.71
CA ALA A 41 12.20 19.29 40.32
C ALA A 41 11.06 18.32 39.88
N PRO A 42 10.02 18.80 39.16
CA PRO A 42 8.99 17.92 38.62
C PRO A 42 9.65 16.88 37.69
N ARG A 43 9.38 15.60 37.95
CA ARG A 43 9.90 14.47 37.17
C ARG A 43 9.55 14.68 35.70
N ARG A 44 10.54 15.01 34.86
CA ARG A 44 10.38 15.01 33.41
C ARG A 44 9.92 13.61 32.98
N ARG A 45 8.87 13.53 32.16
CA ARG A 45 8.41 12.25 31.61
C ARG A 45 9.57 11.62 30.84
N LYS A 46 9.87 10.35 31.13
CA LYS A 46 10.97 9.59 30.52
C LYS A 46 10.82 9.41 29.00
N TYR A 47 9.63 9.67 28.44
CA TYR A 47 9.34 9.51 27.02
C TYR A 47 8.74 10.78 26.44
N VAL A 48 9.37 11.27 25.38
CA VAL A 48 8.82 12.30 24.48
C VAL A 48 7.83 11.59 23.55
N HIS A 49 6.58 12.07 23.48
CA HIS A 49 5.61 11.55 22.52
C HIS A 49 6.12 11.84 21.10
N VAL A 50 6.59 10.81 20.39
CA VAL A 50 6.95 10.92 18.97
C VAL A 50 5.66 11.15 18.20
N ARG A 51 5.52 12.33 17.58
CA ARG A 51 4.38 12.62 16.71
C ARG A 51 4.41 11.60 15.56
N PRO A 52 3.31 10.87 15.30
CA PRO A 52 3.31 9.84 14.26
C PRO A 52 3.51 10.43 12.86
N ASN A 53 3.24 11.73 12.70
CA ASN A 53 3.45 12.48 11.48
C ASN A 53 4.02 13.88 11.75
N ASN A 54 5.02 14.30 10.96
CA ASN A 54 5.68 15.61 11.04
C ASN A 54 4.99 16.64 10.12
N ARG A 55 3.66 16.66 10.10
CA ARG A 55 2.88 17.64 9.32
C ARG A 55 2.37 18.75 10.21
N ASP A 56 2.37 19.96 9.65
CA ASP A 56 1.84 21.14 10.32
C ASP A 56 0.34 21.01 10.55
N ALA A 57 -0.14 21.67 11.60
CA ALA A 57 -1.55 21.61 11.98
C ALA A 57 -2.48 22.24 10.93
N VAL A 58 -1.95 23.22 10.19
CA VAL A 58 -2.63 23.98 9.14
C VAL A 58 -1.78 23.86 7.89
N ALA A 59 -2.37 23.36 6.80
CA ALA A 59 -1.68 23.33 5.51
C ALA A 59 -1.65 24.75 4.95
N LEU A 60 -0.51 25.18 4.40
CA LEU A 60 -0.44 26.46 3.70
C LEU A 60 -1.22 26.34 2.39
N PRO A 61 -2.25 27.17 2.15
CA PRO A 61 -2.98 27.17 0.89
C PRO A 61 -2.06 27.63 -0.25
N HIS A 62 -2.44 27.30 -1.49
CA HIS A 62 -1.70 27.76 -2.66
C HIS A 62 -1.89 29.28 -2.81
N PRO A 63 -0.87 30.07 -3.18
CA PRO A 63 -0.97 31.55 -3.23
C PRO A 63 -2.11 32.05 -4.14
N GLY A 64 -2.34 31.34 -5.26
CA GLY A 64 -3.48 31.58 -6.17
C GLY A 64 -4.89 31.30 -5.60
N GLN A 65 -5.02 30.80 -4.37
CA GLN A 65 -6.31 30.63 -3.67
C GLN A 65 -6.66 31.82 -2.77
N SER A 66 -5.76 32.79 -2.65
CA SER A 66 -6.05 34.02 -1.91
C SER A 66 -7.23 34.78 -2.54
N TYR A 67 -7.86 35.64 -1.75
CA TYR A 67 -8.99 36.45 -2.22
C TYR A 67 -8.61 37.44 -3.32
N ASN A 68 -7.35 37.88 -3.34
CA ASN A 68 -6.79 38.78 -4.34
C ASN A 68 -5.41 38.27 -4.78
N PRO A 69 -5.36 37.19 -5.59
CA PRO A 69 -4.11 36.55 -5.98
C PRO A 69 -3.37 37.38 -7.02
N LEU A 70 -2.03 37.24 -7.06
CA LEU A 70 -1.27 37.70 -8.21
C LEU A 70 -1.71 36.90 -9.45
N HIS A 71 -1.72 37.53 -10.63
CA HIS A 71 -2.18 36.90 -11.86
C HIS A 71 -1.45 35.59 -12.14
N ASP A 72 -0.12 35.56 -12.00
CA ASP A 72 0.69 34.37 -12.25
C ASP A 72 0.34 33.22 -11.29
N ASP A 73 0.23 33.52 -9.99
CA ASP A 73 -0.14 32.54 -8.97
C ASP A 73 -1.55 31.98 -9.17
N HIS A 74 -2.48 32.82 -9.63
CA HIS A 74 -3.85 32.41 -9.97
C HIS A 74 -3.88 31.48 -11.18
N GLN A 75 -3.16 31.82 -12.25
CA GLN A 75 -3.05 30.98 -13.44
C GLN A 75 -2.38 29.64 -13.11
N ASP A 76 -1.36 29.63 -12.25
CA ASP A 76 -0.74 28.41 -11.74
C ASP A 76 -1.76 27.53 -10.99
N ALA A 77 -2.56 28.13 -10.09
CA ALA A 77 -3.58 27.42 -9.33
C ALA A 77 -4.69 26.84 -10.25
N LEU A 78 -5.15 27.63 -11.22
CA LEU A 78 -6.12 27.19 -12.23
C LEU A 78 -5.56 26.04 -13.07
N ARG A 79 -4.32 26.12 -13.53
CA ARG A 79 -3.66 25.03 -14.29
C ARG A 79 -3.66 23.72 -13.51
N VAL A 80 -3.39 23.77 -12.21
CA VAL A 80 -3.44 22.57 -11.36
C VAL A 80 -4.87 22.06 -11.17
N ALA A 81 -5.86 22.94 -11.00
CA ALA A 81 -7.27 22.58 -10.88
C ALA A 81 -7.81 21.94 -12.16
N VAL A 82 -7.62 22.57 -13.32
CA VAL A 82 -8.05 22.08 -14.64
C VAL A 82 -7.45 20.71 -14.93
N ARG A 83 -6.14 20.54 -14.70
CA ARG A 83 -5.47 19.24 -14.89
C ARG A 83 -6.08 18.12 -14.02
N LYS A 84 -6.55 18.44 -12.82
CA LYS A 84 -7.25 17.47 -11.96
C LYS A 84 -8.64 17.13 -12.51
N LEU A 85 -9.37 18.12 -13.03
CA LEU A 85 -10.69 17.93 -13.64
C LEU A 85 -10.60 17.11 -14.93
N GLU A 86 -9.66 17.41 -15.82
CA GLU A 86 -9.43 16.64 -17.06
C GLU A 86 -9.13 15.16 -16.76
N ARG A 87 -8.34 14.89 -15.71
CA ARG A 87 -8.06 13.52 -15.27
C ARG A 87 -9.31 12.79 -14.77
N LYS A 88 -10.22 13.50 -14.10
CA LYS A 88 -11.51 12.92 -13.67
C LYS A 88 -12.40 12.67 -14.88
N LYS A 89 -12.56 13.67 -15.75
CA LYS A 89 -13.35 13.58 -16.99
C LYS A 89 -12.90 12.40 -17.86
N THR A 90 -11.60 12.27 -18.12
CA THR A 90 -11.06 11.15 -18.91
C THR A 90 -11.21 9.79 -18.23
N ALA A 91 -11.22 9.73 -16.90
CA ALA A 91 -11.50 8.49 -16.16
C ALA A 91 -12.99 8.12 -16.26
N ASP A 92 -13.88 9.10 -16.15
CA ASP A 92 -15.32 8.94 -16.26
C ASP A 92 -15.72 8.55 -17.69
N GLU A 93 -15.14 9.16 -18.72
CA GLU A 93 -15.34 8.78 -20.13
C GLU A 93 -14.94 7.32 -20.39
N LYS A 94 -13.80 6.88 -19.84
CA LYS A 94 -13.37 5.48 -19.93
C LYS A 94 -14.33 4.54 -19.22
N PHE A 95 -14.87 4.96 -18.07
CA PHE A 95 -15.85 4.18 -17.31
C PHE A 95 -17.17 4.09 -18.08
N VAL A 96 -17.66 5.19 -18.63
CA VAL A 96 -18.87 5.24 -19.46
C VAL A 96 -18.69 4.35 -20.68
N ALA A 97 -17.58 4.48 -21.42
CA ALA A 97 -17.28 3.62 -22.58
C ALA A 97 -17.28 2.13 -22.20
N MET A 98 -16.67 1.75 -21.08
CA MET A 98 -16.68 0.37 -20.60
C MET A 98 -18.11 -0.15 -20.31
N MET A 99 -18.99 0.70 -19.79
CA MET A 99 -20.38 0.36 -19.47
C MET A 99 -21.32 0.38 -20.67
N THR A 100 -21.01 1.18 -21.71
CA THR A 100 -21.81 1.30 -22.93
C THR A 100 -21.34 0.39 -24.06
N ASN A 101 -20.15 -0.20 -23.97
CA ASN A 101 -19.64 -1.21 -24.90
C ASN A 101 -20.71 -2.30 -25.16
N GLY A 102 -21.28 -2.31 -26.37
CA GLY A 102 -22.27 -3.29 -26.84
C GLY A 102 -23.74 -2.94 -26.63
N ARG A 103 -24.10 -1.79 -26.04
CA ARG A 103 -25.51 -1.37 -25.89
C ARG A 103 -26.11 -0.81 -27.18
N ASP A 104 -25.31 -0.14 -27.99
CA ASP A 104 -25.79 0.59 -29.18
C ASP A 104 -25.51 -0.16 -30.49
N VAL A 105 -24.99 -1.39 -30.42
CA VAL A 105 -24.79 -2.24 -31.61
C VAL A 105 -26.04 -3.12 -31.77
N PRO A 106 -26.89 -2.90 -32.79
CA PRO A 106 -27.99 -3.82 -33.06
C PRO A 106 -27.39 -5.19 -33.41
N ILE A 107 -27.71 -6.20 -32.59
CA ILE A 107 -27.30 -7.59 -32.87
C ILE A 107 -28.16 -8.10 -34.02
N THR A 108 -27.68 -7.96 -35.24
CA THR A 108 -28.27 -8.57 -36.44
C THR A 108 -27.56 -9.90 -36.71
N GLY A 109 -28.09 -11.00 -36.17
CA GLY A 109 -27.54 -12.34 -36.39
C GLY A 109 -28.47 -13.46 -35.93
N ASN A 110 -28.69 -14.45 -36.80
CA ASN A 110 -29.54 -15.61 -36.55
C ASN A 110 -29.04 -16.40 -35.32
N PHE A 111 -29.86 -16.41 -34.26
CA PHE A 111 -29.64 -17.13 -33.00
C PHE A 111 -29.74 -18.68 -33.12
N SER A 112 -29.44 -19.27 -34.28
CA SER A 112 -29.52 -20.72 -34.51
C SER A 112 -28.23 -21.47 -34.13
N ALA A 113 -27.69 -21.19 -32.95
CA ALA A 113 -26.53 -21.88 -32.39
C ALA A 113 -26.84 -23.28 -31.84
N ASP A 114 -28.09 -23.76 -31.94
CA ASP A 114 -28.52 -25.04 -31.37
C ASP A 114 -28.12 -26.26 -32.20
N LYS A 115 -27.59 -26.10 -33.42
CA LYS A 115 -27.30 -27.24 -34.31
C LYS A 115 -25.96 -27.94 -34.10
N THR A 116 -25.04 -27.40 -33.30
CA THR A 116 -23.67 -27.97 -33.20
C THR A 116 -23.37 -28.72 -31.90
N TRP A 117 -24.28 -28.74 -30.92
CA TRP A 117 -24.01 -29.40 -29.63
C TRP A 117 -24.44 -30.87 -29.59
N GLU A 118 -25.39 -31.30 -30.42
CA GLU A 118 -25.94 -32.67 -30.36
C GLU A 118 -25.14 -33.70 -31.18
N GLU A 119 -24.39 -33.28 -32.21
CA GLU A 119 -23.59 -34.19 -33.06
C GLU A 119 -22.23 -34.58 -32.45
N GLU A 120 -21.66 -33.78 -31.52
CA GLU A 120 -20.34 -34.07 -30.92
C GLU A 120 -20.37 -35.06 -29.75
N VAL A 121 -21.55 -35.48 -29.27
CA VAL A 121 -21.70 -36.27 -28.02
C VAL A 121 -21.77 -37.79 -28.26
N GLN A 122 -21.94 -38.28 -29.49
CA GLN A 122 -22.25 -39.69 -29.74
C GLN A 122 -21.04 -40.64 -29.96
N GLU A 123 -19.79 -40.18 -30.01
CA GLU A 123 -18.71 -40.98 -30.62
C GLU A 123 -17.60 -41.56 -29.71
N ARG A 124 -17.78 -41.71 -28.39
CA ARG A 124 -16.75 -42.42 -27.56
C ARG A 124 -17.31 -43.32 -26.43
N PRO A 125 -17.23 -44.66 -26.56
CA PRO A 125 -17.52 -45.58 -25.46
C PRO A 125 -16.33 -45.75 -24.51
N GLN A 126 -16.70 -45.99 -23.25
CA GLN A 126 -15.90 -45.98 -22.03
C GLN A 126 -15.02 -47.22 -21.81
N LYS A 127 -13.88 -47.07 -21.12
CA LYS A 127 -13.29 -48.13 -20.26
C LYS A 127 -12.85 -47.55 -18.89
N THR A 128 -13.74 -47.71 -17.91
CA THR A 128 -13.54 -48.41 -16.61
C THR A 128 -12.12 -48.39 -15.99
N GLN A 129 -11.85 -48.11 -14.70
CA GLN A 129 -12.61 -48.30 -13.46
C GLN A 129 -11.92 -47.57 -12.28
N LYS A 130 -12.71 -46.82 -11.50
CA LYS A 130 -12.93 -46.88 -10.02
C LYS A 130 -11.73 -47.16 -9.08
N LYS A 131 -11.37 -46.23 -8.17
CA LYS A 131 -11.90 -45.98 -6.77
C LYS A 131 -11.35 -47.02 -5.77
N GLU A 132 -11.05 -46.77 -4.48
CA GLU A 132 -11.18 -45.67 -3.52
C GLU A 132 -10.50 -46.11 -2.20
N LYS A 133 -10.12 -45.14 -1.35
CA LYS A 133 -10.09 -45.18 0.15
C LYS A 133 -9.08 -46.15 0.80
N SER A 134 -8.45 -45.90 1.96
CA SER A 134 -8.63 -44.98 3.08
C SER A 134 -7.44 -45.19 4.03
N THR A 135 -6.83 -44.12 4.56
CA THR A 135 -6.34 -44.00 5.96
C THR A 135 -5.58 -42.67 6.09
N GLU A 136 -6.31 -41.66 6.57
CA GLU A 136 -5.84 -40.31 6.82
C GLU A 136 -5.40 -40.20 8.29
N LYS A 137 -4.11 -39.91 8.55
CA LYS A 137 -3.65 -38.83 9.47
C LYS A 137 -2.13 -38.86 9.76
N GLU A 138 -1.43 -39.96 9.53
CA GLU A 138 0.06 -39.98 9.59
C GLU A 138 0.75 -39.78 8.23
N GLU A 139 0.00 -39.82 7.14
CA GLU A 139 0.57 -39.79 5.79
C GLU A 139 1.07 -38.41 5.34
N CYS A 140 0.77 -37.31 6.04
CA CYS A 140 1.03 -35.97 5.50
C CYS A 140 2.54 -35.61 5.47
N LYS A 141 3.34 -36.09 6.44
CA LYS A 141 4.80 -35.91 6.43
C LYS A 141 5.51 -36.89 5.48
N LYS A 142 5.04 -38.14 5.36
CA LYS A 142 5.52 -39.11 4.35
C LYS A 142 5.13 -38.71 2.92
N LYS A 143 3.97 -38.06 2.72
CA LYS A 143 3.50 -37.53 1.42
C LYS A 143 4.37 -36.38 0.92
N LYS A 144 4.87 -35.48 1.78
CA LYS A 144 5.84 -34.44 1.34
C LYS A 144 7.17 -35.05 0.86
N LYS A 145 7.78 -35.97 1.62
CA LYS A 145 9.01 -36.68 1.18
C LYS A 145 8.78 -37.53 -0.09
N LYS A 146 7.62 -38.19 -0.25
CA LYS A 146 7.26 -38.90 -1.50
C LYS A 146 7.02 -37.94 -2.68
N LYS A 147 6.47 -36.74 -2.45
CA LYS A 147 6.24 -35.74 -3.51
C LYS A 147 7.55 -35.14 -4.02
N ASP A 148 8.54 -34.93 -3.16
CA ASP A 148 9.87 -34.46 -3.56
C ASP A 148 10.69 -35.55 -4.26
N LYS A 149 10.61 -36.82 -3.79
CA LYS A 149 11.17 -37.96 -4.53
C LYS A 149 10.53 -38.14 -5.90
N LYS A 150 9.20 -37.99 -6.04
CA LYS A 150 8.50 -38.01 -7.33
C LYS A 150 8.91 -36.85 -8.25
N LYS A 151 9.14 -35.64 -7.73
CA LYS A 151 9.64 -34.50 -8.52
C LYS A 151 11.08 -34.73 -9.01
N LYS A 152 11.96 -35.28 -8.17
CA LYS A 152 13.33 -35.65 -8.56
C LYS A 152 13.32 -36.78 -9.58
N ALA A 153 12.53 -37.83 -9.36
CA ALA A 153 12.38 -38.95 -10.29
C ALA A 153 11.80 -38.52 -11.66
N LYS A 154 10.88 -37.55 -11.68
CA LYS A 154 10.39 -36.94 -12.93
C LYS A 154 11.48 -36.13 -13.65
N LYS A 155 12.30 -35.34 -12.93
CA LYS A 155 13.42 -34.61 -13.55
C LYS A 155 14.48 -35.56 -14.11
N THR A 156 14.83 -36.62 -13.37
CA THR A 156 15.77 -37.64 -13.86
C THR A 156 15.17 -38.47 -14.99
N SER A 157 13.87 -38.78 -14.96
CA SER A 157 13.14 -39.45 -16.05
C SER A 157 13.06 -38.59 -17.31
N VAL A 158 12.82 -37.29 -17.19
CA VAL A 158 12.81 -36.36 -18.33
C VAL A 158 14.22 -36.20 -18.91
N GLN A 159 15.26 -36.09 -18.06
CA GLN A 159 16.65 -36.07 -18.52
C GLN A 159 17.08 -37.41 -19.13
N ALA A 160 16.66 -38.54 -18.57
CA ALA A 160 16.91 -39.86 -19.12
C ALA A 160 16.15 -40.08 -20.43
N ALA A 161 14.90 -39.60 -20.55
CA ALA A 161 14.13 -39.60 -21.80
C ALA A 161 14.79 -38.72 -22.86
N ARG A 162 15.28 -37.52 -22.49
CA ARG A 162 16.12 -36.66 -23.36
C ARG A 162 17.39 -37.36 -23.83
N ARG A 163 18.02 -38.17 -22.99
CA ARG A 163 19.21 -38.98 -23.33
C ARG A 163 18.87 -40.25 -24.13
N ALA A 164 17.67 -40.80 -23.93
CA ALA A 164 17.19 -42.04 -24.53
C ALA A 164 16.44 -41.82 -25.86
N LEU A 165 16.13 -40.57 -26.24
CA LEU A 165 15.63 -40.21 -27.56
C LEU A 165 16.68 -40.59 -28.62
N PRO A 166 16.43 -41.64 -29.43
CA PRO A 166 17.40 -42.20 -30.34
C PRO A 166 17.35 -41.41 -31.66
N HIS A 167 18.02 -40.26 -31.66
CA HIS A 167 18.43 -39.57 -32.88
C HIS A 167 19.96 -39.39 -32.87
N ARG A 168 20.70 -40.46 -32.56
CA ARG A 168 22.17 -40.48 -32.66
C ARG A 168 22.67 -40.14 -34.08
N ARG A 169 21.80 -40.15 -35.09
CA ARG A 169 22.10 -39.88 -36.50
C ARG A 169 21.21 -38.79 -37.14
N HIS A 170 20.59 -37.89 -36.36
CA HIS A 170 19.94 -36.75 -37.00
C HIS A 170 21.05 -35.85 -37.56
N PRO A 171 21.09 -35.58 -38.89
CA PRO A 171 22.18 -34.82 -39.51
C PRO A 171 22.31 -33.40 -38.93
N LYS A 172 21.29 -32.93 -38.23
CA LYS A 172 21.22 -31.60 -37.59
C LYS A 172 21.19 -31.65 -36.04
N ARG A 173 21.64 -32.74 -35.39
CA ARG A 173 21.59 -32.85 -33.92
C ARG A 173 22.43 -31.79 -33.22
N GLU A 174 23.64 -31.55 -33.70
CA GLU A 174 24.53 -30.53 -33.13
C GLU A 174 23.90 -29.14 -33.25
N ILE A 175 23.18 -28.89 -34.34
CA ILE A 175 22.42 -27.66 -34.54
C ILE A 175 21.30 -27.56 -33.49
N ALA A 176 20.50 -28.61 -33.31
CA ALA A 176 19.42 -28.62 -32.33
C ALA A 176 19.90 -28.49 -30.87
N LEU A 177 21.07 -29.05 -30.53
CA LEU A 177 21.68 -28.88 -29.21
C LEU A 177 22.17 -27.44 -29.00
N LYS A 178 22.87 -26.87 -29.99
CA LYS A 178 23.28 -25.46 -29.96
C LYS A 178 22.09 -24.51 -29.85
N GLU A 179 21.00 -24.80 -30.55
CA GLU A 179 19.73 -24.05 -30.45
C GLU A 179 19.10 -24.19 -29.05
N ALA A 180 19.09 -25.39 -28.47
CA ALA A 180 18.55 -25.61 -27.13
C ALA A 180 19.38 -24.91 -26.04
N ASP A 181 20.71 -24.98 -26.14
CA ASP A 181 21.62 -24.30 -25.21
C ASP A 181 21.45 -22.77 -25.33
N ALA A 182 21.34 -22.24 -26.56
CA ALA A 182 21.04 -20.83 -26.79
C ALA A 182 19.69 -20.40 -26.20
N LEU A 183 18.65 -21.25 -26.27
CA LEU A 183 17.36 -20.97 -25.63
C LEU A 183 17.46 -20.96 -24.11
N ASP A 184 18.23 -21.89 -23.51
CA ASP A 184 18.44 -21.93 -22.06
C ASP A 184 19.19 -20.68 -21.58
N ASP A 185 20.19 -20.20 -22.34
CA ASP A 185 20.88 -18.93 -22.06
C ASP A 185 19.91 -17.73 -22.12
N ILE A 186 19.08 -17.64 -23.15
CA ILE A 186 18.03 -16.60 -23.27
C ILE A 186 17.06 -16.65 -22.08
N ILE A 187 16.67 -17.84 -21.63
CA ILE A 187 15.78 -18.00 -20.46
C ILE A 187 16.47 -17.51 -19.20
N VAL A 188 17.76 -17.84 -18.99
CA VAL A 188 18.54 -17.39 -17.82
C VAL A 188 18.68 -15.86 -17.84
N GLU A 189 19.03 -15.27 -18.98
CA GLU A 189 19.11 -13.81 -19.15
C GLU A 189 17.76 -13.14 -18.87
N HIS A 190 16.67 -13.68 -19.41
CA HIS A 190 15.31 -13.18 -19.17
C HIS A 190 14.95 -13.23 -17.68
N GLN A 191 15.24 -14.34 -16.99
CA GLN A 191 15.00 -14.47 -15.55
C GLN A 191 15.84 -13.48 -14.73
N GLN A 192 17.11 -13.26 -15.09
CA GLN A 192 17.94 -12.26 -14.42
C GLN A 192 17.41 -10.84 -14.67
N ARG A 193 16.96 -10.54 -15.88
CA ARG A 193 16.35 -9.25 -16.25
C ARG A 193 15.07 -9.00 -15.46
N GLU A 194 14.18 -9.99 -15.35
CA GLU A 194 12.95 -9.88 -14.57
C GLU A 194 13.24 -9.69 -13.07
N LYS A 195 14.18 -10.46 -12.48
CA LYS A 195 14.60 -10.25 -11.08
C LYS A 195 15.15 -8.84 -10.84
N ARG A 196 15.97 -8.31 -11.75
CA ARG A 196 16.48 -6.93 -11.68
C ARG A 196 15.34 -5.92 -11.76
N ARG A 197 14.37 -6.12 -12.65
CA ARG A 197 13.18 -5.27 -12.80
C ARG A 197 12.30 -5.30 -11.55
N GLU A 198 12.06 -6.47 -10.98
CA GLU A 198 11.28 -6.64 -9.74
C GLU A 198 11.97 -5.94 -8.56
N ALA A 199 13.27 -6.18 -8.35
CA ALA A 199 14.03 -5.52 -7.30
C ALA A 199 14.04 -3.98 -7.47
N ALA A 200 14.18 -3.48 -8.71
CA ALA A 200 14.07 -2.05 -8.99
C ALA A 200 12.67 -1.50 -8.67
N ARG A 201 11.60 -2.23 -9.04
CA ARG A 201 10.21 -1.87 -8.70
C ARG A 201 10.00 -1.84 -7.18
N GLU A 202 10.56 -2.79 -6.44
CA GLU A 202 10.48 -2.83 -4.97
C GLU A 202 11.23 -1.68 -4.32
N ARG A 203 12.46 -1.38 -4.76
CA ARG A 203 13.22 -0.20 -4.31
C ARG A 203 12.46 1.10 -4.57
N CYS A 204 11.89 1.25 -5.77
CA CYS A 204 11.04 2.40 -6.10
C CYS A 204 9.78 2.48 -5.21
N ARG A 205 9.16 1.35 -4.87
CA ARG A 205 8.01 1.30 -3.96
C ARG A 205 8.41 1.65 -2.53
N ALA A 206 9.54 1.14 -2.04
CA ALA A 206 10.06 1.44 -0.71
C ALA A 206 10.41 2.93 -0.57
N ALA A 207 11.19 3.46 -1.52
CA ALA A 207 11.53 4.88 -1.56
C ALA A 207 10.29 5.78 -1.66
N LYS A 208 9.27 5.38 -2.43
CA LYS A 208 7.98 6.09 -2.45
C LYS A 208 7.32 6.08 -1.07
N ARG A 209 7.23 4.91 -0.40
CA ARG A 209 6.63 4.80 0.95
C ARG A 209 7.36 5.62 2.00
N GLU A 210 8.68 5.67 1.97
CA GLU A 210 9.49 6.48 2.88
C GLU A 210 9.28 7.98 2.65
N LYS A 211 9.18 8.40 1.38
CA LYS A 211 8.87 9.78 1.01
C LYS A 211 7.40 10.16 1.18
N MET A 212 6.50 9.20 1.41
CA MET A 212 5.10 9.51 1.67
C MET A 212 4.98 10.16 3.04
N GLN A 213 4.80 11.47 3.03
CA GLN A 213 4.48 12.25 4.23
C GLN A 213 3.14 11.82 4.86
N VAL A 214 2.21 11.27 4.08
CA VAL A 214 0.96 10.69 4.59
C VAL A 214 1.14 9.19 4.73
N LYS A 215 1.45 8.73 5.95
CA LYS A 215 1.35 7.30 6.30
C LYS A 215 -0.13 6.94 6.37
N SER A 216 -0.58 5.84 5.79
CA SER A 216 -2.01 5.47 5.85
C SER A 216 -2.42 5.06 7.26
N PHE A 217 -3.41 5.73 7.85
CA PHE A 217 -4.04 5.32 9.10
C PHE A 217 -5.44 4.76 8.85
N GLY A 218 -5.60 3.45 9.05
CA GLY A 218 -6.87 2.74 8.86
C GLY A 218 -6.99 2.00 7.52
N ARG A 219 -8.23 1.66 7.15
CA ARG A 219 -8.54 0.87 5.94
C ARG A 219 -8.46 1.69 4.64
N TYR A 220 -8.81 2.97 4.70
CA TYR A 220 -8.90 3.83 3.54
C TYR A 220 -7.69 4.78 3.46
N HIS A 221 -7.34 5.18 2.25
CA HIS A 221 -6.31 6.18 2.01
C HIS A 221 -6.90 7.59 2.10
N HIS A 222 -6.09 8.54 2.57
CA HIS A 222 -6.46 9.95 2.55
C HIS A 222 -6.68 10.41 1.10
N THR A 223 -7.86 10.99 0.85
CA THR A 223 -8.21 11.60 -0.43
C THR A 223 -8.11 13.12 -0.30
N PRO A 224 -7.15 13.78 -0.98
CA PRO A 224 -6.98 15.22 -0.90
C PRO A 224 -8.16 15.94 -1.56
N LEU A 225 -8.46 17.13 -1.04
CA LEU A 225 -9.52 17.97 -1.58
C LEU A 225 -9.12 18.53 -2.95
N ALA A 226 -10.14 18.92 -3.73
CA ALA A 226 -9.92 19.75 -4.91
C ALA A 226 -9.29 21.08 -4.47
N LEU A 227 -8.56 21.74 -5.37
CA LEU A 227 -8.10 23.10 -5.08
C LEU A 227 -9.30 24.03 -5.20
N ASP A 228 -9.59 24.75 -4.13
CA ASP A 228 -10.62 25.81 -4.10
C ASP A 228 -10.04 27.05 -4.80
N VAL A 229 -10.32 27.21 -6.09
CA VAL A 229 -9.84 28.34 -6.90
C VAL A 229 -11.04 28.94 -7.62
N ALA A 230 -11.24 30.24 -7.48
CA ALA A 230 -12.28 30.94 -8.21
C ALA A 230 -11.90 31.03 -9.71
N PRO A 231 -12.83 30.78 -10.64
CA PRO A 231 -12.61 31.06 -12.06
C PRO A 231 -12.37 32.57 -12.24
N THR A 232 -11.64 32.94 -13.29
CA THR A 232 -11.23 34.33 -13.57
C THR A 232 -12.41 35.31 -13.53
N ASP A 233 -13.56 34.91 -14.08
CA ASP A 233 -14.78 35.74 -14.13
C ASP A 233 -15.38 36.04 -12.75
N LYS A 234 -15.04 35.24 -11.73
CA LYS A 234 -15.53 35.38 -10.35
C LYS A 234 -14.47 35.98 -9.42
N LEU A 235 -13.28 36.32 -9.91
CA LEU A 235 -12.31 37.05 -9.12
C LEU A 235 -12.79 38.49 -8.95
N VAL A 236 -13.05 38.89 -7.71
CA VAL A 236 -13.47 40.25 -7.39
C VAL A 236 -12.35 40.96 -6.64
N GLY A 237 -11.95 42.13 -7.12
CA GLY A 237 -10.96 42.97 -6.44
C GLY A 237 -11.45 43.57 -5.10
N SER A 238 -12.74 43.44 -4.78
CA SER A 238 -13.36 43.98 -3.56
C SER A 238 -13.94 42.87 -2.67
N LEU A 239 -13.58 42.89 -1.39
CA LEU A 239 -14.07 41.94 -0.38
C LEU A 239 -15.60 41.98 -0.20
N ARG A 240 -16.27 43.09 -0.57
CA ARG A 240 -17.73 43.25 -0.44
C ARG A 240 -18.52 42.31 -1.35
N HIS A 241 -17.95 41.91 -2.48
CA HIS A 241 -18.58 41.02 -3.45
C HIS A 241 -17.98 39.61 -3.41
N LEU A 242 -17.25 39.30 -2.34
CA LEU A 242 -16.58 38.03 -2.21
C LEU A 242 -17.59 36.92 -1.95
N ASN A 243 -17.68 36.00 -2.91
CA ASN A 243 -18.33 34.73 -2.66
C ASN A 243 -17.37 33.84 -1.86
N GLY A 244 -17.89 33.18 -0.83
CA GLY A 244 -17.09 32.22 -0.06
C GLY A 244 -16.50 31.11 -0.94
N GLY A 245 -15.50 30.41 -0.40
CA GLY A 245 -14.89 29.26 -1.07
C GLY A 245 -15.92 28.16 -1.38
N TYR A 246 -15.66 27.37 -2.42
CA TYR A 246 -16.50 26.22 -2.76
C TYR A 246 -16.39 25.10 -1.71
N ILE A 247 -15.29 25.08 -0.95
CA ILE A 247 -15.00 24.06 0.04
C ILE A 247 -15.43 24.54 1.42
N HIS A 248 -16.28 23.74 2.08
CA HIS A 248 -16.71 24.03 3.44
C HIS A 248 -15.54 23.88 4.43
N PRO A 249 -15.28 24.84 5.34
CA PRO A 249 -14.10 24.80 6.23
C PRO A 249 -14.06 23.55 7.16
N LEU A 250 -15.22 23.00 7.51
CA LEU A 250 -15.29 21.73 8.26
C LEU A 250 -14.70 20.54 7.47
N THR A 251 -14.86 20.48 6.15
CA THR A 251 -14.32 19.38 5.35
C THR A 251 -12.81 19.51 5.22
N GLU A 252 -12.31 20.73 5.02
CA GLU A 252 -10.87 21.04 5.07
C GLU A 252 -10.25 20.63 6.40
N ARG A 253 -10.88 20.98 7.53
CA ARG A 253 -10.38 20.63 8.86
C ARG A 253 -10.41 19.12 9.11
N MET A 254 -11.47 18.42 8.70
CA MET A 254 -11.56 16.96 8.80
C MET A 254 -10.41 16.31 8.02
N LYS A 255 -10.11 16.82 6.83
CA LYS A 255 -9.09 16.26 5.94
C LYS A 255 -7.68 16.57 6.41
N SER A 256 -7.45 17.75 6.98
CA SER A 256 -6.23 18.05 7.73
C SER A 256 -5.99 17.06 8.90
N LEU A 257 -7.05 16.62 9.60
CA LEU A 257 -6.92 15.59 10.65
C LEU A 257 -6.59 14.21 10.08
N GLU A 258 -7.19 13.86 8.92
CA GLU A 258 -6.88 12.63 8.19
C GLU A 258 -5.42 12.62 7.69
N GLU A 259 -4.95 13.71 7.10
CA GLU A 259 -3.57 13.85 6.61
C GLU A 259 -2.52 13.72 7.73
N ARG A 260 -2.84 14.23 8.91
CA ARG A 260 -1.99 14.14 10.11
C ARG A 260 -2.10 12.80 10.83
N ASN A 261 -2.92 11.87 10.34
CA ASN A 261 -3.21 10.59 10.99
C ASN A 261 -3.77 10.71 12.41
N LEU A 262 -4.47 11.81 12.70
CA LEU A 262 -5.19 11.98 13.97
C LEU A 262 -6.56 11.31 13.90
N VAL A 263 -7.16 11.27 12.71
CA VAL A 263 -8.43 10.60 12.42
C VAL A 263 -8.21 9.68 11.22
N PRO A 264 -8.73 8.44 11.21
CA PRO A 264 -8.60 7.56 10.05
C PRO A 264 -9.52 8.05 8.93
N ALA A 265 -9.06 7.95 7.67
CA ALA A 265 -9.92 8.21 6.52
C ALA A 265 -11.08 7.21 6.49
N ARG A 266 -12.30 7.70 6.27
CA ARG A 266 -13.53 6.89 6.25
C ARG A 266 -14.34 7.15 4.99
N MET A 267 -14.99 6.10 4.50
CA MET A 267 -16.01 6.20 3.45
C MET A 267 -17.40 6.23 4.10
N ARG A 268 -18.33 7.00 3.55
CA ARG A 268 -19.72 6.96 3.99
C ARG A 268 -20.28 5.55 3.74
N HIS A 269 -20.61 4.85 4.80
CA HIS A 269 -21.29 3.56 4.70
C HIS A 269 -22.77 3.80 4.42
N THR A 270 -23.24 3.41 3.25
CA THR A 270 -24.67 3.25 3.02
C THR A 270 -25.11 1.95 3.68
N TYR A 271 -25.97 2.05 4.68
CA TYR A 271 -26.57 0.86 5.27
C TYR A 271 -27.42 0.18 4.19
N ASN A 272 -26.93 -0.95 3.67
CA ASN A 272 -27.77 -1.85 2.89
C ASN A 272 -28.81 -2.45 3.85
N LYS A 273 -30.00 -1.84 3.90
CA LYS A 273 -31.14 -2.29 4.74
C LYS A 273 -31.59 -3.73 4.46
N ARG A 274 -30.96 -4.42 3.51
CA ARG A 274 -31.23 -5.82 3.10
C ARG A 274 -30.81 -6.89 4.13
N LYS A 275 -30.34 -6.53 5.32
CA LYS A 275 -29.92 -7.47 6.39
C LYS A 275 -30.74 -7.41 7.67
N VAL A 276 -31.94 -6.82 7.67
CA VAL A 276 -32.88 -7.04 8.78
C VAL A 276 -33.72 -8.27 8.41
N LEU A 277 -33.39 -9.41 9.00
CA LEU A 277 -34.19 -10.64 8.93
C LEU A 277 -35.52 -10.36 9.65
N LYS A 278 -36.54 -9.92 8.91
CA LYS A 278 -37.89 -9.81 9.46
C LYS A 278 -38.46 -11.22 9.58
N PRO A 279 -39.13 -11.58 10.69
CA PRO A 279 -39.61 -12.94 10.97
C PRO A 279 -40.71 -13.46 10.03
N LYS A 280 -41.04 -12.74 8.94
CA LYS A 280 -42.20 -13.04 8.08
C LYS A 280 -41.93 -12.77 6.60
N GLY A 281 -40.98 -13.47 5.98
CA GLY A 281 -40.92 -13.77 4.52
C GLY A 281 -41.09 -12.66 3.46
N GLU A 282 -41.31 -11.40 3.81
CA GLU A 282 -41.69 -10.34 2.89
C GLU A 282 -40.48 -9.46 2.57
N VAL A 283 -39.94 -9.65 1.36
CA VAL A 283 -38.91 -8.80 0.78
C VAL A 283 -39.59 -7.54 0.23
N ARG A 284 -39.84 -6.54 1.08
CA ARG A 284 -40.18 -5.18 0.61
C ARG A 284 -38.90 -4.37 0.43
N VAL A 285 -38.50 -4.16 -0.83
CA VAL A 285 -37.45 -3.21 -1.22
C VAL A 285 -38.00 -1.79 -1.07
N LYS A 286 -38.01 -1.24 0.15
CA LYS A 286 -38.24 0.20 0.35
C LYS A 286 -36.96 0.96 -0.04
N ARG A 287 -36.93 1.50 -1.27
CA ARG A 287 -35.99 2.56 -1.67
C ARG A 287 -36.44 3.85 -0.98
N GLU A 288 -35.98 4.09 0.23
CA GLU A 288 -36.11 5.43 0.83
C GLU A 288 -34.95 6.29 0.30
N THR A 289 -35.32 7.20 -0.58
CA THR A 289 -34.51 8.31 -1.09
C THR A 289 -34.19 9.27 0.06
N PHE A 290 -33.17 8.99 0.85
CA PHE A 290 -32.56 10.03 1.67
C PHE A 290 -31.68 10.87 0.77
N GLY A 291 -32.01 12.16 0.69
CA GLY A 291 -31.40 13.16 -0.18
C GLY A 291 -29.92 12.94 -0.42
N VAL A 292 -29.61 12.59 -1.67
CA VAL A 292 -28.27 12.77 -2.21
C VAL A 292 -28.08 14.29 -2.25
N MET A 293 -27.40 14.84 -1.25
CA MET A 293 -26.71 16.12 -1.47
C MET A 293 -25.88 15.92 -2.74
N PRO A 294 -26.02 16.78 -3.75
CA PRO A 294 -25.27 16.61 -4.99
C PRO A 294 -23.81 16.56 -4.61
N GLU A 295 -23.16 15.43 -4.88
CA GLU A 295 -21.73 15.46 -5.08
C GLU A 295 -21.54 16.52 -6.15
N THR A 296 -20.83 17.58 -5.79
CA THR A 296 -20.51 18.70 -6.67
C THR A 296 -19.85 18.12 -7.93
N THR A 297 -20.67 17.88 -8.94
CA THR A 297 -20.27 17.71 -10.32
C THR A 297 -19.96 19.10 -10.84
N PHE A 298 -18.70 19.48 -10.74
CA PHE A 298 -18.02 20.46 -11.58
C PHE A 298 -16.60 19.95 -11.83
#